data_AF-A0AAD6ZGG0-F1
#
_entry.id   AF-A0AAD6ZGG0-F1
#
_cell.length_a   1.000
_cell.length_b   1.000
_cell.length_c   1.000
_cell.angle_alpha   90.00
_cell.angle_beta   90.00
_cell.angle_gamma   90.00
#
_symmetry.space_group_name_H-M   'P 1'
#
loop_
_entity.id
_entity.type
_entity.pdbx_description
1 polymer ?
#
loop_
_entity_poly.entity_id
_entity_poly.type
_entity_poly.pdbx_seq_one_letter_code
_entity_poly.pdbx_strand_id
1 'polypeptide(L)' 'PSMKPTPHFKALKREVFGRVTQCRTGHYFSGEYYSRFIPSENVDCICGEVYQTREHLLRECPRHVDQRLIPEAVSRDVSL' A
#
# COMPACT_ATOMS: atom_id res chain seq x y z
N PRO A 1 -10.23 -8.91 -18.42
CA PRO A 1 -9.61 -7.76 -17.71
C PRO A 1 -8.48 -7.15 -18.55
N SER A 2 -8.50 -5.84 -18.79
CA SER A 2 -7.40 -5.14 -19.48
C SER A 2 -6.27 -4.87 -18.49
N MET A 3 -5.02 -5.17 -18.86
CA MET A 3 -3.84 -4.82 -18.04
C MET A 3 -3.44 -3.34 -18.17
N LYS A 4 -4.11 -2.58 -19.03
CA LYS A 4 -3.78 -1.16 -19.24
C LYS A 4 -4.33 -0.31 -18.09
N PRO A 5 -3.51 0.59 -17.51
CA PRO A 5 -3.98 1.64 -16.61
C PRO A 5 -5.15 2.43 -17.20
N THR A 6 -6.23 2.58 -16.43
CA THR A 6 -7.35 3.47 -16.80
C THR A 6 -6.89 4.93 -16.80
N PRO A 7 -7.56 5.84 -17.53
CA PRO A 7 -7.23 7.27 -17.48
C PRO A 7 -7.27 7.84 -16.06
N HIS A 8 -8.25 7.44 -15.25
CA HIS A 8 -8.33 7.79 -13.83
C HIS A 8 -7.09 7.34 -13.05
N PHE A 9 -6.62 6.12 -13.30
CA PHE A 9 -5.42 5.58 -12.65
C PHE A 9 -4.15 6.35 -13.06
N LYS A 10 -4.06 6.79 -14.32
CA LYS A 10 -2.93 7.59 -14.82
C LYS A 10 -2.90 9.03 -14.29
N ALA A 11 -4.05 9.57 -13.90
CA ALA A 11 -4.16 10.94 -13.37
C ALA A 11 -3.70 11.07 -11.90
N LEU A 12 -3.41 9.94 -11.23
CA LEU A 12 -2.95 9.93 -9.85
C LEU A 12 -1.56 10.54 -9.72
N LYS A 13 -1.30 11.18 -8.57
CA LYS A 13 0.06 11.51 -8.16
C LYS A 13 0.92 10.24 -8.17
N ARG A 14 2.19 10.38 -8.55
CA ARG A 14 3.14 9.26 -8.65
C ARG A 14 3.18 8.38 -7.39
N GLU A 15 3.17 9.01 -6.21
CA GLU A 15 3.18 8.32 -4.91
C GLU A 15 1.96 7.41 -4.72
N VAL A 16 0.79 7.90 -5.14
CA VAL A 16 -0.50 7.20 -5.04
C VAL A 16 -0.56 6.08 -6.06
N PHE A 17 -0.15 6.34 -7.30
CA PHE A 17 -0.05 5.34 -8.36
C PHE A 17 0.81 4.16 -7.93
N GLY A 18 2.00 4.45 -7.39
CA GLY A 18 2.93 3.44 -6.90
C GLY A 18 2.31 2.59 -5.81
N ARG A 19 1.65 3.23 -4.83
CA ARG A 19 1.04 2.54 -3.70
C ARG A 19 -0.12 1.65 -4.10
N VAL A 20 -1.05 2.16 -4.92
CA VAL A 20 -2.17 1.36 -5.44
C VAL A 20 -1.64 0.19 -6.27
N THR A 21 -0.60 0.40 -7.09
CA THR A 21 0.04 -0.71 -7.84
C THR A 21 0.59 -1.78 -6.90
N GLN A 22 1.39 -1.38 -5.91
CA GLN A 22 1.98 -2.29 -4.93
C GLN A 22 0.92 -3.06 -4.14
N CYS A 23 -0.16 -2.41 -3.73
CA CYS A 23 -1.26 -3.08 -3.02
C CYS A 23 -1.99 -4.09 -3.91
N ARG A 24 -2.24 -3.77 -5.19
CA ARG A 24 -2.90 -4.69 -6.14
C ARG A 24 -2.04 -5.89 -6.48
N THR A 25 -0.72 -5.72 -6.52
CA THR A 25 0.20 -6.81 -6.86
C THR A 25 0.67 -7.60 -5.64
N GLY A 26 0.33 -7.16 -4.43
CA GLY A 26 0.87 -7.76 -3.19
C GLY A 26 2.36 -7.49 -2.96
N HIS A 27 3.00 -6.68 -3.81
CA HIS A 27 4.39 -6.23 -3.66
C HIS A 27 4.46 -4.91 -2.87
N TYR A 28 3.76 -4.90 -1.75
CA TYR A 28 3.75 -3.76 -0.87
C TYR A 28 4.82 -3.96 0.19
N PHE A 29 5.84 -3.10 0.22
CA PHE A 29 7.02 -3.19 1.10
C PHE A 29 6.66 -2.96 2.58
N SER A 30 5.80 -3.81 3.11
CA SER A 30 5.35 -3.84 4.50
C SER A 30 6.11 -4.90 5.28
N GLY A 31 5.97 -4.86 6.59
CA GLY A 31 6.43 -5.92 7.49
C GLY A 31 5.80 -7.27 7.16
N GLU A 32 4.56 -7.31 6.66
CA GLU A 32 3.94 -8.54 6.15
C GLU A 32 4.62 -9.10 4.90
N TYR A 33 5.09 -8.23 4.00
CA TYR A 33 5.88 -8.67 2.85
C TYR A 33 7.26 -9.15 3.30
N TYR A 34 7.94 -8.38 4.15
CA TYR A 34 9.26 -8.73 4.63
C TYR A 34 9.26 -10.01 5.46
N SER A 35 8.30 -10.23 6.35
CA SER A 35 8.22 -11.47 7.13
C SER A 35 8.11 -12.73 6.27
N ARG A 36 7.51 -12.62 5.08
CA ARG A 36 7.34 -13.74 4.13
C ARG A 36 8.52 -13.92 3.19
N PHE A 37 9.05 -12.82 2.66
CA PHE A 37 10.01 -12.87 1.55
C PHE A 37 11.45 -12.50 1.95
N ILE A 38 11.63 -11.74 3.04
CA ILE A 38 12.93 -11.30 3.55
C ILE A 38 12.92 -11.33 5.10
N PRO A 39 12.90 -12.52 5.74
CA PRO A 39 12.65 -12.64 7.18
C PRO A 39 13.70 -11.97 8.08
N SER A 40 14.85 -11.57 7.52
CA SER A 40 15.90 -10.83 8.22
C SER A 40 15.63 -9.33 8.35
N GLU A 41 14.66 -8.79 7.60
CA GLU A 41 14.30 -7.37 7.65
C GLU A 41 13.40 -7.04 8.85
N ASN A 42 13.52 -5.82 9.35
CA ASN A 42 12.67 -5.34 10.44
C ASN A 42 11.24 -5.11 9.93
N VAL A 43 10.27 -5.63 10.68
CA VAL A 43 8.84 -5.60 10.33
C VAL A 43 8.06 -4.50 11.05
N ASP A 44 8.71 -3.79 11.98
CA ASP A 44 8.15 -2.73 12.81
C ASP A 44 8.02 -1.45 11.99
N CYS A 45 6.96 -0.70 12.24
CA CYS A 45 6.80 0.63 11.67
C CYS A 45 7.53 1.66 12.53
N ILE A 46 8.19 2.62 11.89
CA ILE A 46 8.77 3.78 12.59
C ILE A 46 7.71 4.61 13.34
N CYS A 47 6.42 4.44 13.05
CA CYS A 47 5.36 5.07 13.85
C CYS A 47 5.13 4.42 15.22
N GLY A 48 5.82 3.32 15.54
CA GLY A 48 5.72 2.59 16.81
C GLY A 48 4.95 1.28 16.73
N GLU A 49 4.28 1.00 15.60
CA GLU A 49 3.59 -0.28 15.39
C GLU A 49 4.61 -1.42 15.26
N VAL A 50 4.41 -2.51 16.00
CA VAL A 50 5.37 -3.65 16.02
C VAL A 50 5.28 -4.54 14.78
N TYR A 51 4.20 -4.41 14.01
CA TYR A 51 4.04 -5.19 12.79
C TYR A 51 3.31 -4.40 11.73
N GLN A 52 4.03 -4.05 10.67
CA GLN A 52 3.50 -3.34 9.52
C GLN A 52 2.59 -4.26 8.68
N THR A 53 1.29 -4.22 8.96
CA THR A 53 0.27 -4.86 8.12
C THR A 53 -0.12 -3.97 6.94
N ARG A 54 -0.76 -4.57 5.94
CA ARG A 54 -1.40 -3.81 4.85
C ARG A 54 -2.44 -2.83 5.38
N GLU A 55 -3.25 -3.24 6.36
CA GLU A 55 -4.26 -2.39 7.00
C GLU A 55 -3.65 -1.20 7.73
N HIS A 56 -2.66 -1.47 8.57
CA HIS A 56 -1.94 -0.43 9.29
C HIS A 56 -1.44 0.65 8.33
N LEU A 57 -0.72 0.26 7.29
CA LEU A 57 -0.10 1.20 6.37
C LEU A 57 -1.11 1.98 5.50
N LEU A 58 -2.27 1.39 5.20
CA LEU A 58 -3.30 2.02 4.37
C LEU A 58 -4.29 2.88 5.15
N ARG A 59 -4.62 2.52 6.38
CA ARG A 59 -5.70 3.17 7.16
C ARG A 59 -5.23 3.85 8.43
N GLU A 60 -4.20 3.33 9.10
CA GLU A 60 -3.91 3.67 10.50
C GLU A 60 -2.61 4.48 10.66
N CYS A 61 -1.61 4.23 9.81
CA CYS A 61 -0.23 4.70 10.00
C CYS A 61 -0.09 6.21 9.83
N PRO A 62 0.25 6.99 10.90
CA PRO A 62 0.28 8.46 10.90
C PRO A 62 1.24 9.06 9.87
N ARG A 63 2.23 8.31 9.40
CA ARG A 63 3.16 8.78 8.36
C ARG A 63 2.57 8.82 6.96
N HIS A 64 1.46 8.13 6.72
CA HIS A 64 0.90 7.97 5.38
C HIS A 64 -0.41 8.74 5.18
N VAL A 65 -0.76 9.68 6.05
CA VAL A 65 -2.06 10.38 6.08
C VAL A 65 -2.47 10.93 4.71
N ASP A 66 -1.55 11.58 3.99
CA ASP A 66 -1.82 12.15 2.65
C ASP A 66 -2.08 11.09 1.57
N GLN A 67 -1.70 9.84 1.85
CA GLN A 67 -1.76 8.68 0.96
C GLN A 67 -2.86 7.68 1.38
N ARG A 68 -3.58 7.94 2.49
CA ARG A 68 -4.65 7.06 3.03
C ARG A 68 -5.98 7.20 2.29
N LEU A 69 -6.30 8.38 1.76
CA LEU A 69 -7.65 8.72 1.27
C LEU A 69 -7.97 8.23 -0.14
N ILE A 70 -7.07 7.47 -0.75
CA ILE A 70 -7.10 7.22 -2.20
C ILE A 70 -7.31 5.75 -2.59
N PRO A 71 -7.00 4.71 -1.79
CA PRO A 71 -7.10 3.33 -2.25
C PRO A 71 -8.52 2.88 -2.67
N GLU A 72 -9.54 3.09 -1.84
CA GLU A 72 -10.90 2.61 -2.09
C GLU A 72 -11.62 3.43 -3.18
N ALA A 73 -11.43 4.75 -3.18
CA ALA A 73 -12.02 5.64 -4.19
C ALA A 73 -11.41 5.45 -5.60
N VAL A 74 -10.18 4.94 -5.68
CA VAL A 74 -9.46 4.75 -6.94
C VAL A 74 -9.55 3.33 -7.47
N SER A 75 -9.63 2.34 -6.59
CA SER A 75 -9.70 0.94 -7.00
C SER A 75 -10.45 0.10 -5.98
N ARG A 76 -11.61 -0.41 -6.39
CA ARG A 76 -12.41 -1.37 -5.59
C ARG A 76 -11.64 -2.66 -5.26
N ASP A 77 -10.63 -3.00 -6.05
CA ASP A 77 -9.78 -4.20 -5.85
C ASP A 77 -8.73 -4.00 -4.74
N VAL A 78 -8.59 -2.79 -4.21
CA VAL A 78 -7.62 -2.47 -3.13
C VAL A 78 -8.28 -2.43 -1.75
N SER A 79 -9.60 -2.65 -1.69
CA SER A 79 -10.30 -2.82 -0.42
C SER A 79 -9.73 -4.02 0.35
N LEU A 80 -9.52 -3.83 1.65
CA LEU A 80 -9.25 -4.88 2.63
C LEU A 80 -10.54 -5.67 2.90
#